data_AF-A0A8T4Z913-F1
#
_entry.id   AF-A0A8T4Z913-F1
#
_cell.length_a   1.000
_cell.length_b   1.000
_cell.length_c   1.000
_cell.angle_alpha   90.00
_cell.angle_beta   90.00
_cell.angle_gamma   90.00
#
_symmetry.space_group_name_H-M   'P 1'
#
loop_
_entity.id
_entity.type
_entity.pdbx_description
1 polymer ?
#
loop_
_entity_poly.entity_id
_entity_poly.type
_entity_poly.pdbx_seq_one_letter_code
_entity_poly.pdbx_strand_id
1 'polypeptide(L)'
;MLITDLCVGCTRCVPYCPSGAISIGKDKKAHIDRNKCVECSVCYNNANCPVNAIQPEELEWPRSVREVFATVYKEHKQTNVPGRGTEEMKTNDVTGRFRPGEVGFSVDMGRPGVGVDLKDVEKLTMALAKVGVEFEPLNPLTFLMSDKKTGKLRDSTVPDLETASSVM
;
A
#
# COMPACT_ATOMS: atom_id res chain seq x y z
N MET A 1 5.47 7.18 9.50
CA MET A 1 4.87 8.18 10.45
C MET A 1 5.50 8.05 11.82
N LEU A 2 5.68 9.14 12.56
CA LEU A 2 6.26 9.15 13.90
C LEU A 2 5.35 9.82 14.93
N ILE A 3 5.41 9.34 16.19
CA ILE A 3 4.81 10.01 17.34
C ILE A 3 5.93 10.73 18.09
N THR A 4 5.82 12.04 18.24
CA THR A 4 6.79 12.86 18.96
C THR A 4 6.51 12.89 20.45
N ASP A 5 7.47 13.42 21.22
CA ASP A 5 7.34 13.54 22.67
C ASP A 5 6.21 14.46 23.14
N LEU A 6 5.65 15.27 22.24
CA LEU A 6 4.49 16.12 22.50
C LEU A 6 3.22 15.31 22.79
N CYS A 7 3.21 14.00 22.52
CA CYS A 7 2.03 13.16 22.71
C CYS A 7 1.53 13.18 24.16
N VAL A 8 0.28 13.59 24.34
CA VAL A 8 -0.41 13.64 25.64
C VAL A 8 -1.34 12.44 25.90
N GLY A 9 -1.30 11.41 25.06
CA GLY A 9 -2.08 10.19 25.29
C GLY A 9 -3.59 10.31 25.06
N CYS A 10 -4.07 11.30 24.30
CA CYS A 10 -5.51 11.56 24.08
C CYS A 10 -6.26 10.49 23.27
N THR A 11 -5.57 9.45 22.80
CA THR A 11 -6.08 8.27 22.05
C THR A 11 -6.83 8.53 20.73
N ARG A 12 -7.08 9.78 20.33
CA ARG A 12 -7.82 10.13 19.11
C ARG A 12 -7.32 9.46 17.84
N CYS A 13 -6.02 9.25 17.71
CA CYS A 13 -5.43 8.63 16.51
C CYS A 13 -5.70 7.14 16.37
N VAL A 14 -5.99 6.43 17.47
CA VAL A 14 -6.20 4.99 17.51
C VAL A 14 -7.34 4.54 16.57
N PRO A 15 -8.58 5.06 16.68
CA PRO A 15 -9.68 4.64 15.81
C PRO A 15 -9.50 5.06 14.34
N TYR A 16 -8.62 6.01 14.04
CA TYR A 16 -8.34 6.44 12.67
C TYR A 16 -7.28 5.60 11.96
N CYS A 17 -6.66 4.63 12.63
CA CYS A 17 -5.70 3.74 11.98
C CYS A 17 -6.41 2.52 11.36
N PRO A 18 -6.62 2.48 10.03
CA PRO A 18 -7.34 1.37 9.40
C PRO A 18 -6.60 0.03 9.48
N SER A 19 -5.26 0.06 9.60
CA SER A 19 -4.44 -1.15 9.75
C SER A 19 -4.24 -1.58 11.21
N GLY A 20 -4.83 -0.86 12.17
CA GLY A 20 -4.67 -1.16 13.60
C GLY A 20 -3.23 -1.05 14.09
N ALA A 21 -2.40 -0.21 13.46
CA ALA A 21 -0.99 -0.04 13.78
C ALA A 21 -0.73 0.87 14.99
N ILE A 22 -1.75 1.50 15.58
CA ILE A 22 -1.57 2.46 16.68
C ILE A 22 -2.08 1.86 17.99
N SER A 23 -1.24 1.88 19.02
CA SER A 23 -1.58 1.43 20.38
C SER A 23 -1.11 2.42 21.45
N ILE A 24 -1.67 2.35 22.66
CA ILE A 24 -1.22 3.16 23.80
C ILE A 24 -0.21 2.35 24.63
N GLY A 25 0.97 2.91 24.85
CA GLY A 25 2.04 2.30 25.62
C GLY A 25 1.86 2.45 27.13
N LYS A 26 2.75 1.83 27.90
CA LYS A 26 2.79 1.94 29.37
C LYS A 26 3.07 3.37 29.85
N ASP A 27 3.78 4.14 29.02
CA ASP A 27 4.04 5.58 29.18
C ASP A 27 2.80 6.46 28.92
N LYS A 28 1.65 5.83 28.62
CA LYS A 28 0.39 6.49 28.25
C LYS A 28 0.50 7.33 26.97
N LYS A 29 1.52 7.13 26.15
CA LYS A 29 1.65 7.77 24.83
C LYS A 29 1.20 6.83 23.71
N ALA A 30 0.87 7.39 22.56
CA ALA A 30 0.60 6.60 21.36
C ALA A 30 1.91 6.07 20.76
N HIS A 31 1.89 4.83 20.27
CA HIS A 31 3.00 4.18 19.58
C HIS A 31 2.50 3.61 18.26
N ILE A 32 3.31 3.75 17.19
CA ILE A 32 3.01 3.21 15.86
C ILE A 32 3.85 1.95 15.65
N ASP A 33 3.19 0.81 15.49
CA ASP A 33 3.80 -0.42 15.00
C ASP A 33 4.24 -0.21 13.55
N ARG A 34 5.55 -0.05 13.35
CA ARG A 34 6.15 0.20 12.04
C ARG A 34 5.96 -0.95 11.06
N ASN A 35 5.71 -2.18 11.54
CA ASN A 35 5.49 -3.34 10.68
C ASN A 35 4.07 -3.35 10.13
N LYS A 36 3.08 -2.91 10.91
CA LYS A 36 1.67 -2.79 10.49
C LYS A 36 1.29 -1.46 9.82
N CYS A 37 2.09 -0.42 10.04
CA CYS A 37 1.82 0.88 9.41
C CYS A 37 2.00 0.80 7.89
N VAL A 38 0.93 1.13 7.16
CA VAL A 38 0.91 1.19 5.69
C VAL A 38 1.18 2.59 5.14
N GLU A 39 1.56 3.55 6.00
CA GLU A 39 1.86 4.93 5.60
C GLU A 39 0.69 5.67 4.90
N CYS A 40 -0.56 5.33 5.23
CA CYS A 40 -1.76 5.94 4.64
C CYS A 40 -2.03 7.40 5.07
N SER A 41 -1.30 7.91 6.08
CA SER A 41 -1.45 9.26 6.62
C SER A 41 -2.83 9.65 7.19
N VAL A 42 -3.78 8.71 7.28
CA VAL A 42 -5.14 8.98 7.79
C VAL A 42 -5.12 9.50 9.22
N CYS A 43 -4.29 8.92 10.10
CA CYS A 43 -4.17 9.38 11.48
C CYS A 43 -3.58 10.79 11.59
N TYR A 44 -2.64 11.16 10.72
CA TYR A 44 -2.08 12.51 10.67
C TYR A 44 -3.11 13.53 10.18
N ASN A 45 -3.81 13.21 9.08
CA ASN A 45 -4.76 14.11 8.43
C ASN A 45 -6.08 14.29 9.20
N ASN A 46 -6.58 13.23 9.84
CA ASN A 46 -7.97 13.17 10.28
C ASN A 46 -8.16 12.99 11.79
N ALA A 47 -7.10 12.67 12.56
CA ALA A 47 -7.28 12.40 14.00
C ALA A 47 -7.42 13.66 14.87
N ASN A 48 -7.23 14.86 14.30
CA ASN A 48 -7.26 16.14 15.01
C ASN A 48 -6.45 16.09 16.33
N CYS A 49 -5.16 15.73 16.21
CA CYS A 49 -4.27 15.65 17.35
C CYS A 49 -4.18 17.04 18.04
N PRO A 50 -4.53 17.18 19.32
CA PRO A 50 -4.60 18.49 19.97
C PRO A 50 -3.24 19.18 20.13
N VAL A 51 -2.16 18.42 19.97
CA VAL A 51 -0.78 18.84 20.20
C VAL A 51 0.12 18.55 18.99
N ASN A 52 -0.46 18.20 17.84
CA ASN A 52 0.26 17.90 16.61
C ASN A 52 1.44 16.92 16.79
N ALA A 53 1.27 15.89 17.63
CA ALA A 53 2.33 14.93 17.95
C ALA A 53 2.59 13.89 16.85
N ILE A 54 1.75 13.80 15.82
CA ILE A 54 1.94 12.88 14.69
C ILE A 54 2.67 13.67 13.60
N GLN A 55 3.81 13.18 13.14
CA GLN A 55 4.62 13.86 12.12
C GLN A 55 5.00 12.91 10.97
N PRO A 56 5.05 13.42 9.73
CA PRO A 56 5.59 12.66 8.60
C PRO A 56 7.08 12.40 8.80
N GLU A 57 7.56 11.29 8.23
CA GLU A 57 8.98 10.96 8.16
C GLU A 57 9.36 10.80 6.68
N GLU A 58 10.63 11.03 6.35
CA GLU A 58 11.13 10.70 5.03
C GLU A 58 11.23 9.17 4.90
N LEU A 59 10.64 8.62 3.83
CA LEU A 59 10.58 7.19 3.60
C LEU A 59 11.56 6.79 2.51
N GLU A 60 12.46 5.88 2.85
CA GLU A 60 13.36 5.25 1.88
C GLU A 60 12.72 4.01 1.24
N TRP A 61 13.24 3.62 0.08
CA TRP A 61 12.92 2.33 -0.51
C TRP A 61 13.39 1.19 0.42
N PRO A 62 12.60 0.13 0.65
CA PRO A 62 11.31 -0.21 0.03
C PRO A 62 10.09 0.29 0.79
N ARG A 63 10.25 0.92 1.96
CA ARG A 63 9.13 1.36 2.81
C ARG A 63 8.25 2.41 2.13
N SER A 64 8.84 3.29 1.32
CA SER A 64 8.15 4.31 0.52
C SER A 64 7.08 3.74 -0.41
N VAL A 65 7.18 2.46 -0.82
CA VAL A 65 6.16 1.76 -1.60
C VAL A 65 4.81 1.77 -0.88
N ARG A 66 4.80 1.57 0.45
CA ARG A 66 3.56 1.48 1.22
C ARG A 66 2.70 2.74 1.08
N GLU A 67 3.33 3.92 1.12
CA GLU A 67 2.63 5.20 0.99
C GLU A 67 1.91 5.28 -0.36
N VAL A 68 2.58 4.88 -1.45
CA VAL A 68 2.03 4.98 -2.81
C VAL A 68 0.78 4.12 -3.01
N PHE A 69 0.72 2.93 -2.38
CA PHE A 69 -0.43 2.04 -2.48
C PHE A 69 -1.54 2.32 -1.45
N ALA A 70 -1.20 2.97 -0.33
CA ALA A 70 -2.12 3.20 0.77
C ALA A 70 -2.86 4.55 0.71
N THR A 71 -2.45 5.47 -0.18
CA THR A 71 -3.10 6.76 -0.37
C THR A 71 -3.50 7.00 -1.82
N VAL A 72 -4.61 7.72 -2.01
CA VAL A 72 -5.10 8.11 -3.35
C VAL A 72 -4.41 9.38 -3.88
N TYR A 73 -3.71 10.11 -3.01
CA TYR A 73 -3.14 11.42 -3.34
C TYR A 73 -1.70 11.36 -3.82
N LYS A 74 -0.98 10.25 -3.59
CA LYS A 74 0.40 10.11 -4.04
C LYS A 74 0.42 9.61 -5.47
N GLU A 75 1.11 10.37 -6.30
CA GLU A 75 1.43 9.96 -7.66
C GLU A 75 2.53 8.90 -7.62
N HIS A 76 2.32 7.83 -8.36
CA HIS A 76 3.35 6.85 -8.60
C HIS A 76 4.30 7.45 -9.65
N LYS A 77 5.54 7.80 -9.26
CA LYS A 77 6.52 8.51 -10.12
C LYS A 77 6.74 7.85 -11.49
N GLN A 78 6.51 6.54 -11.58
CA GLN A 78 6.68 5.77 -12.81
C GLN A 78 5.45 5.78 -13.75
N THR A 79 4.24 5.97 -13.22
CA THR A 79 3.02 6.06 -14.05
C THR A 79 2.54 7.49 -14.25
N ASN A 80 2.96 8.42 -13.38
CA ASN A 80 2.41 9.77 -13.27
C ASN A 80 0.88 9.79 -13.06
N VAL A 81 0.31 8.69 -12.55
CA VAL A 81 -1.11 8.58 -12.23
C VAL A 81 -1.26 8.59 -10.72
N PRO A 82 -2.13 9.45 -10.15
CA PRO A 82 -2.46 9.41 -8.73
C PRO A 82 -3.28 8.17 -8.39
N GLY A 83 -2.93 7.54 -7.26
CA GLY A 83 -3.67 6.43 -6.70
C GLY A 83 -3.23 5.04 -7.16
N ARG A 84 -4.03 4.03 -6.78
CA ARG A 84 -3.66 2.60 -6.83
C ARG A 84 -4.02 1.87 -8.12
N GLY A 85 -4.63 2.57 -9.08
CA GLY A 85 -5.22 1.96 -10.27
C GLY A 85 -4.52 2.40 -11.54
N THR A 86 -4.83 1.68 -12.61
CA THR A 86 -4.48 2.05 -13.98
C THR A 86 -5.49 3.07 -14.50
N GLU A 87 -5.00 4.06 -15.26
CA GLU A 87 -5.89 4.91 -16.07
C GLU A 87 -6.51 4.06 -17.19
N GLU A 88 -5.72 3.13 -17.71
CA GLU A 88 -6.00 2.29 -18.87
C GLU A 88 -7.30 1.49 -18.75
N MET A 89 -7.61 0.99 -17.55
CA MET A 89 -8.85 0.22 -17.32
C MET A 89 -10.10 1.10 -17.39
N LYS A 90 -9.96 2.43 -17.22
CA LYS A 90 -11.08 3.38 -17.23
C LYS A 90 -11.27 4.08 -18.57
N THR A 91 -10.27 4.05 -19.46
CA THR A 91 -10.23 4.82 -20.71
C THR A 91 -10.23 3.93 -21.95
N ASN A 92 -10.63 2.67 -21.84
CA ASN A 92 -10.63 1.76 -22.99
C ASN A 92 -11.57 2.22 -24.13
N ASP A 93 -12.65 2.92 -23.78
CA ASP A 93 -13.59 3.54 -24.73
C ASP A 93 -12.94 4.62 -25.60
N VAL A 94 -11.89 5.28 -25.10
CA VAL A 94 -11.12 6.31 -25.83
C VAL A 94 -9.85 5.73 -26.43
N THR A 95 -9.16 4.83 -25.72
CA THR A 95 -7.84 4.30 -26.11
C THR A 95 -7.93 3.10 -27.06
N GLY A 96 -9.05 2.37 -27.08
CA GLY A 96 -9.26 1.18 -27.91
C GLY A 96 -8.28 0.04 -27.62
N ARG A 97 -7.79 -0.04 -26.37
CA ARG A 97 -6.72 -0.97 -25.96
C ARG A 97 -7.15 -2.43 -26.06
N PHE A 98 -8.40 -2.73 -25.68
CA PHE A 98 -9.07 -3.99 -25.96
C PHE A 98 -9.89 -3.87 -27.23
N ARG A 99 -9.48 -4.62 -28.26
CA ARG A 99 -10.13 -4.65 -29.57
C ARG A 99 -11.34 -5.60 -29.58
N PRO A 100 -12.25 -5.46 -30.55
CA PRO A 100 -13.30 -6.46 -30.75
C PRO A 100 -12.71 -7.87 -30.85
N GLY A 101 -13.20 -8.78 -29.99
CA GLY A 101 -12.70 -10.16 -29.89
C GLY A 101 -11.72 -10.41 -28.74
N GLU A 102 -11.29 -9.37 -28.02
CA GLU A 102 -10.43 -9.50 -26.85
C GLU A 102 -11.23 -9.43 -25.54
N VAL A 103 -10.74 -10.10 -24.49
CA VAL A 103 -11.31 -10.04 -23.13
C VAL A 103 -10.21 -9.63 -22.15
N GLY A 104 -10.41 -8.48 -21.51
CA GLY A 104 -9.60 -8.02 -20.38
C GLY A 104 -10.27 -8.36 -19.05
N PHE A 105 -9.46 -8.69 -18.04
CA PHE A 105 -9.94 -8.85 -16.67
C PHE A 105 -9.29 -7.79 -15.78
N SER A 106 -10.10 -7.17 -14.92
CA SER A 106 -9.61 -6.36 -13.81
C SER A 106 -9.79 -7.15 -12.52
N VAL A 107 -8.71 -7.33 -11.77
CA VAL A 107 -8.76 -7.95 -10.45
C VAL A 107 -8.49 -6.88 -9.41
N ASP A 108 -9.56 -6.35 -8.82
CA ASP A 108 -9.47 -5.40 -7.71
C ASP A 108 -9.28 -6.16 -6.40
N MET A 109 -8.17 -5.90 -5.72
CA MET A 109 -7.83 -6.57 -4.48
C MET A 109 -7.93 -5.64 -3.30
N GLY A 110 -8.65 -6.10 -2.28
CA GLY A 110 -8.96 -5.32 -1.09
C GLY A 110 -10.18 -4.40 -1.27
N ARG A 111 -10.63 -3.83 -0.16
CA ARG A 111 -11.75 -2.89 -0.05
C ARG A 111 -11.46 -1.89 1.07
N PRO A 112 -12.19 -0.75 1.15
CA PRO A 112 -12.18 0.06 2.35
C PRO A 112 -12.47 -0.81 3.59
N GLY A 113 -11.52 -0.91 4.51
CA GLY A 113 -11.61 -1.76 5.72
C GLY A 113 -11.07 -3.18 5.59
N VAL A 114 -10.78 -3.67 4.37
CA VAL A 114 -10.15 -4.97 4.12
C VAL A 114 -8.94 -4.76 3.22
N GLY A 115 -7.77 -4.56 3.82
CA GLY A 115 -6.51 -4.41 3.09
C GLY A 115 -6.08 -5.70 2.39
N VAL A 116 -5.08 -5.59 1.52
CA VAL A 116 -4.40 -6.74 0.91
C VAL A 116 -2.89 -6.57 1.08
N ASP A 117 -2.20 -7.65 1.38
CA ASP A 117 -0.73 -7.64 1.48
C ASP A 117 -0.11 -7.87 0.10
N LEU A 118 1.07 -7.30 -0.14
CA LEU A 118 1.83 -7.53 -1.39
C LEU A 118 2.17 -9.02 -1.61
N LYS A 119 2.25 -9.82 -0.54
CA LYS A 119 2.41 -11.29 -0.64
C LYS A 119 1.20 -11.97 -1.30
N ASP A 120 0.00 -11.44 -1.09
CA ASP A 120 -1.22 -11.99 -1.68
C ASP A 120 -1.36 -11.51 -3.13
N VAL A 121 -0.87 -10.29 -3.41
CA VAL A 121 -0.69 -9.81 -4.79
C VAL A 121 0.25 -10.71 -5.55
N GLU A 122 1.42 -11.05 -5.00
CA GLU A 122 2.39 -11.93 -5.65
C GLU A 122 1.82 -13.31 -5.94
N LYS A 123 1.11 -13.93 -4.99
CA LYS A 123 0.44 -15.23 -5.23
C LYS A 123 -0.52 -15.15 -6.40
N LEU A 124 -1.33 -14.09 -6.47
CA LEU A 124 -2.28 -13.88 -7.56
C LEU A 124 -1.55 -13.68 -8.89
N THR A 125 -0.57 -12.77 -8.94
CA THR A 125 0.14 -12.47 -10.20
C THR A 125 0.91 -13.69 -10.69
N MET A 126 1.56 -14.46 -9.80
CA MET A 126 2.20 -15.71 -10.19
C MET A 126 1.21 -16.77 -10.68
N ALA A 127 -0.02 -16.82 -10.14
CA ALA A 127 -1.06 -17.71 -10.64
C ALA A 127 -1.56 -17.29 -12.03
N LEU A 128 -1.82 -15.99 -12.23
CA LEU A 128 -2.26 -15.43 -13.51
C LEU A 128 -1.20 -15.62 -14.60
N ALA A 129 0.08 -15.44 -14.28
CA ALA A 129 1.19 -15.64 -15.21
C ALA A 129 1.20 -17.06 -15.81
N LYS A 130 0.84 -18.08 -15.02
CA LYS A 130 0.75 -19.49 -15.50
C LYS A 130 -0.36 -19.71 -16.51
N VAL A 131 -1.38 -18.85 -16.53
CA VAL A 131 -2.48 -18.87 -17.50
C VAL A 131 -2.09 -18.14 -18.80
N GLY A 132 -0.93 -17.47 -18.83
CA GLY A 132 -0.42 -16.79 -20.01
C GLY A 132 -0.99 -15.38 -20.22
N VAL A 133 -1.45 -14.72 -19.14
CA VAL A 133 -1.90 -13.33 -19.24
C VAL A 133 -0.72 -12.38 -19.46
N GLU A 134 -0.97 -11.26 -20.14
CA GLU A 134 -0.04 -10.14 -20.20
C GLU A 134 -0.40 -9.11 -19.11
N PHE A 135 0.58 -8.76 -18.27
CA PHE A 135 0.37 -7.72 -17.25
C PHE A 135 0.45 -6.33 -17.86
N GLU A 136 -0.51 -5.47 -17.50
CA GLU A 136 -0.58 -4.09 -17.94
C GLU A 136 0.74 -3.34 -17.61
N PRO A 137 1.53 -2.89 -18.60
CA PRO A 137 2.82 -2.25 -18.38
C PRO A 137 2.75 -0.95 -17.57
N LEU A 138 1.63 -0.22 -17.60
CA LEU A 138 1.43 1.03 -16.88
C LEU A 138 0.67 0.84 -15.56
N ASN A 139 0.73 -0.36 -14.99
CA ASN A 139 0.22 -0.63 -13.65
C ASN A 139 1.34 -0.49 -12.60
N PRO A 140 1.13 0.29 -11.50
CA PRO A 140 2.04 0.36 -10.36
C PRO A 140 2.60 -0.99 -9.88
N LEU A 141 1.76 -2.04 -9.86
CA LEU A 141 2.15 -3.40 -9.45
C LEU A 141 3.11 -4.05 -10.45
N THR A 142 2.92 -3.82 -11.76
CA THR A 142 3.82 -4.34 -12.80
C THR A 142 5.22 -3.77 -12.67
N PHE A 143 5.38 -2.55 -12.14
CA PHE A 143 6.71 -1.98 -11.84
C PHE A 143 7.40 -2.63 -10.64
N LEU A 144 6.64 -3.25 -9.74
CA LEU A 144 7.19 -4.00 -8.61
C LEU A 144 7.59 -5.42 -8.98
N MET A 145 7.26 -5.90 -10.18
CA MET A 145 7.66 -7.22 -10.65
C MET A 145 9.17 -7.28 -10.91
N SER A 146 9.83 -8.30 -10.35
CA SER A 146 11.21 -8.63 -10.72
C SER A 146 11.25 -9.30 -12.10
N ASP A 147 10.20 -10.05 -12.44
CA ASP A 147 10.01 -10.68 -13.74
C ASP A 147 8.52 -10.70 -14.11
N LYS A 148 8.19 -10.00 -15.20
CA LYS A 148 6.82 -9.85 -15.70
C LYS A 148 6.26 -11.15 -16.27
N LYS A 149 7.11 -12.08 -16.73
CA LYS A 149 6.66 -13.37 -17.28
C LYS A 149 6.20 -14.34 -16.19
N THR A 150 6.79 -14.23 -15.01
CA THR A 150 6.44 -15.07 -13.87
C THR A 150 5.45 -14.39 -12.93
N GLY A 151 5.27 -13.07 -13.05
CA GLY A 151 4.45 -12.28 -12.14
C GLY A 151 5.06 -12.13 -10.75
N LYS A 152 6.32 -12.54 -10.55
CA LYS A 152 7.02 -12.46 -9.25
C LYS A 152 7.31 -11.01 -8.89
N LEU A 153 7.02 -10.61 -7.65
CA LEU A 153 7.37 -9.28 -7.14
C LEU A 153 8.81 -9.25 -6.63
N ARG A 154 9.40 -8.04 -6.51
CA ARG A 154 10.73 -7.87 -5.91
C ARG A 154 10.67 -8.28 -4.45
N ASP A 155 11.58 -9.16 -4.03
CA ASP A 155 11.69 -9.62 -2.64
C ASP A 155 11.80 -8.44 -1.65
N SER A 156 12.49 -7.36 -2.03
CA SER A 156 12.56 -6.13 -1.21
C SER A 156 11.20 -5.49 -0.87
N THR A 157 10.16 -5.76 -1.65
CA THR A 157 8.81 -5.16 -1.48
C THR A 157 7.82 -6.10 -0.81
N VAL A 158 8.11 -7.40 -0.79
CA VAL A 158 7.30 -8.41 -0.13
C VAL A 158 8.06 -8.83 1.13
N PRO A 159 7.72 -8.31 2.32
CA PRO A 159 8.45 -8.70 3.53
C PRO A 159 8.33 -10.22 3.77
N ASP A 160 9.46 -10.88 3.96
CA ASP A 160 9.53 -12.29 4.33
C ASP A 160 8.79 -12.53 5.65
N LEU A 161 7.94 -13.57 5.69
CA LEU A 161 7.20 -14.00 6.88
C LEU A 161 8.12 -14.34 8.07
N GLU A 162 9.41 -14.61 7.83
CA GLU A 162 10.35 -15.11 8.84
C GLU A 162 10.87 -14.03 9.82
N THR A 163 10.78 -12.74 9.48
CA THR A 163 11.26 -11.66 10.37
C THR A 163 10.25 -11.24 11.44
N ALA A 164 9.00 -11.71 11.36
CA ALA A 164 7.96 -11.41 12.34
C ALA A 164 8.03 -12.27 13.63
N SER A 165 8.89 -13.30 13.67
CA SER A 165 8.97 -14.25 14.80
C SER A 165 10.17 -14.04 15.73
N SER A 166 11.05 -13.06 15.49
CA SER A 166 12.27 -12.88 16.27
C SER A 166 12.27 -11.66 17.22
N VAL A 167 11.10 -11.11 17.56
CA VAL A 167 10.99 -10.10 18.63
C VAL A 167 9.84 -10.51 19.55
N MET A 168 10.15 -11.44 20.46
CA MET A 168 9.50 -11.56 21.77
C MET A 168 10.34 -10.79 22.79
#